data_AF-A0A1V4U6J3-F1
#
_entry.id   AF-A0A1V4U6J3-F1
#
_cell.length_a   1.000
_cell.length_b   1.000
_cell.length_c   1.000
_cell.angle_alpha   90.00
_cell.angle_beta   90.00
_cell.angle_gamma   90.00
#
_symmetry.space_group_name_H-M   'P 1'
#
loop_
_entity.id
_entity.type
_entity.pdbx_description
1 polymer ?
#
loop_
_entity_poly.entity_id
_entity_poly.type
_entity_poly.pdbx_seq_one_letter_code
_entity_poly.pdbx_strand_id
1 'polypeptide(L)'
;MDLKTAVKGYQFAERAKSELIICSQLTIALAGFPEMERPGGKRMLVLILEAVRSELEFAWKGTEIADFRRSINLLSEAISMVESENYGAASIKMSESISAVTTAAQASWQVLSEHGLI
;
A
#
# COMPACT_ATOMS: atom_id res chain seq x y z
N MET A 1 16.75 -4.13 13.12
CA MET A 1 15.70 -3.38 13.84
C MET A 1 15.56 -3.96 15.24
N ASP A 2 15.12 -3.19 16.24
CA ASP A 2 14.80 -3.73 17.57
C ASP A 2 13.44 -4.45 17.58
N LEU A 3 13.16 -5.23 18.63
CA LEU A 3 11.93 -6.03 18.73
C LEU A 3 10.64 -5.21 18.68
N LYS A 4 10.61 -4.03 19.30
CA LYS A 4 9.40 -3.19 19.29
C LYS A 4 9.14 -2.67 17.88
N THR A 5 10.19 -2.29 17.16
CA THR A 5 10.10 -1.92 15.75
C THR A 5 9.69 -3.11 14.88
N ALA A 6 10.17 -4.31 15.15
CA ALA A 6 9.78 -5.53 14.42
C ALA A 6 8.28 -5.87 14.60
N VAL A 7 7.75 -5.80 15.82
CA VAL A 7 6.31 -6.03 16.07
C VAL A 7 5.46 -5.03 15.28
N LYS A 8 5.79 -3.74 15.37
CA LYS A 8 5.07 -2.70 14.63
C LYS A 8 5.21 -2.86 13.12
N GLY A 9 6.43 -3.11 12.65
CA GLY A 9 6.75 -3.29 11.24
C GLY A 9 5.94 -4.43 10.63
N TYR A 10 5.89 -5.58 11.31
CA TYR A 10 5.10 -6.73 10.86
C TYR A 10 3.60 -6.41 10.80
N GLN A 11 3.03 -5.86 11.87
CA GLN A 11 1.60 -5.52 11.93
C GLN A 11 1.19 -4.49 10.87
N PHE A 12 1.96 -3.40 10.73
CA PHE A 12 1.65 -2.38 9.74
C PHE A 12 1.83 -2.90 8.31
N ALA A 13 2.86 -3.71 8.05
CA ALA A 13 3.11 -4.25 6.74
C ALA A 13 2.02 -5.24 6.28
N GLU A 14 1.59 -6.16 7.15
CA GLU A 14 0.51 -7.10 6.82
C GLU A 14 -0.81 -6.38 6.56
N ARG A 15 -1.15 -5.37 7.38
CA ARG A 15 -2.36 -4.56 7.17
C ARG A 15 -2.30 -3.78 5.85
N ALA A 16 -1.21 -3.05 5.61
CA ALA A 16 -1.04 -2.27 4.40
C ALA A 16 -1.06 -3.15 3.14
N LYS A 17 -0.48 -4.35 3.20
CA LYS A 17 -0.53 -5.33 2.10
C LYS A 17 -1.97 -5.68 1.73
N SER A 18 -2.82 -6.01 2.70
CA SER A 18 -4.23 -6.30 2.44
C SER A 18 -4.98 -5.11 1.84
N GLU A 19 -4.77 -3.91 2.38
CA GLU A 19 -5.39 -2.67 1.88
C GLU A 19 -4.96 -2.37 0.43
N LEU A 20 -3.67 -2.48 0.12
CA LEU A 20 -3.12 -2.27 -1.23
C LEU A 20 -3.64 -3.28 -2.25
N ILE A 21 -3.81 -4.55 -1.86
CA ILE A 21 -4.40 -5.59 -2.74
C ILE A 21 -5.84 -5.20 -3.09
N ILE A 22 -6.64 -4.79 -2.11
CA ILE A 22 -8.02 -4.34 -2.34
C ILE A 22 -8.03 -3.13 -3.28
N CYS A 23 -7.19 -2.13 -3.02
CA CYS A 23 -7.05 -0.95 -3.87
C CYS A 23 -6.64 -1.29 -5.31
N SER A 24 -5.74 -2.25 -5.51
CA SER A 24 -5.34 -2.73 -6.84
C SER A 24 -6.52 -3.36 -7.59
N GLN A 25 -7.30 -4.21 -6.91
CA GLN A 25 -8.50 -4.83 -7.50
C GLN A 25 -9.56 -3.79 -7.87
N LEU A 26 -9.81 -2.80 -7.00
CA LEU A 26 -10.74 -1.70 -7.27
C LEU A 26 -10.30 -0.83 -8.44
N THR A 27 -8.98 -0.61 -8.59
CA THR A 27 -8.40 0.14 -9.71
C THR A 27 -8.66 -0.56 -11.05
N ILE A 28 -8.47 -1.87 -11.09
CA ILE A 28 -8.77 -2.69 -12.28
C ILE A 28 -10.27 -2.67 -12.57
N ALA A 29 -11.12 -2.82 -11.54
CA ALA A 29 -12.57 -2.82 -11.69
C ALA A 29 -13.10 -1.50 -12.27
N LEU A 30 -12.57 -0.35 -11.82
CA LEU A 30 -12.99 0.98 -12.28
C LEU A 30 -12.80 1.17 -13.79
N ALA A 31 -11.79 0.52 -14.39
CA ALA A 31 -11.57 0.57 -15.84
C ALA A 31 -12.75 0.00 -16.64
N GLY A 32 -13.52 -0.92 -16.06
CA GLY A 32 -14.71 -1.52 -16.65
C GLY A 32 -16.01 -0.76 -16.40
N PHE A 33 -16.00 0.33 -15.63
CA PHE A 33 -17.22 1.05 -15.29
C PHE A 33 -17.79 1.80 -16.51
N PRO A 34 -19.13 1.92 -16.62
CA PRO A 34 -19.78 2.82 -17.57
C PRO A 34 -19.26 4.25 -17.44
N GLU A 35 -19.21 4.98 -18.55
CA GLU A 35 -18.68 6.34 -18.59
C GLU A 35 -19.39 7.29 -17.62
N MET A 36 -20.70 7.10 -17.41
CA MET A 36 -21.50 7.90 -16.47
C MET A 36 -21.17 7.63 -14.99
N GLU A 37 -20.70 6.44 -14.66
CA GLU A 37 -20.41 6.03 -13.26
C GLU A 37 -18.93 6.28 -12.90
N ARG A 38 -18.04 6.22 -13.90
CA ARG A 38 -16.59 6.30 -13.72
C ARG A 38 -16.11 7.55 -12.98
N PRO A 39 -16.63 8.77 -13.21
CA PRO A 39 -16.17 9.96 -12.47
C PRO A 39 -16.40 9.84 -10.96
N GLY A 40 -17.55 9.29 -10.54
CA GLY A 40 -17.86 9.05 -9.13
C GLY A 40 -16.98 7.96 -8.54
N GLY A 41 -16.84 6.83 -9.25
CA GLY A 41 -15.96 5.73 -8.86
C GLY A 41 -14.49 6.16 -8.73
N LYS A 42 -13.99 6.98 -9.66
CA LYS A 42 -12.63 7.55 -9.61
C LYS A 42 -12.42 8.40 -8.37
N ARG A 43 -13.36 9.28 -8.03
CA ARG A 43 -13.27 10.10 -6.82
C ARG A 43 -13.20 9.25 -5.55
N MET A 44 -14.02 8.20 -5.47
CA MET A 44 -13.96 7.28 -4.33
C MET A 44 -12.67 6.47 -4.27
N LEU A 45 -12.16 6.03 -5.44
CA LEU A 45 -10.89 5.31 -5.51
C LEU A 45 -9.72 6.20 -5.05
N VAL A 46 -9.65 7.45 -5.50
CA VAL A 46 -8.62 8.39 -5.04
C VAL A 46 -8.69 8.59 -3.52
N LEU A 47 -9.89 8.76 -2.96
CA LEU A 47 -10.06 8.95 -1.51
C LEU A 47 -9.56 7.74 -0.70
N ILE A 48 -9.84 6.50 -1.12
CA ILE A 48 -9.37 5.32 -0.39
C ILE A 48 -7.85 5.14 -0.56
N LEU A 49 -7.29 5.44 -1.74
CA LEU A 49 -5.84 5.39 -1.95
C LEU A 49 -5.09 6.40 -1.07
N GLU A 50 -5.64 7.59 -0.93
CA GLU A 50 -5.12 8.63 -0.02
C GLU A 50 -5.17 8.20 1.45
N ALA A 51 -6.24 7.51 1.85
CA ALA A 51 -6.35 6.94 3.19
C ALA A 51 -5.28 5.86 3.43
N VAL A 52 -5.07 4.94 2.49
CA VAL A 52 -4.02 3.92 2.57
C VAL A 52 -2.62 4.55 2.59
N ARG A 53 -2.39 5.62 1.80
CA ARG A 53 -1.13 6.38 1.85
C ARG A 53 -0.88 6.97 3.23
N SER A 54 -1.91 7.52 3.85
CA SER A 54 -1.83 8.09 5.20
C SER A 54 -1.48 7.02 6.25
N GLU A 55 -2.02 5.81 6.14
CA GLU A 55 -1.65 4.68 7.02
C GLU A 55 -0.19 4.24 6.80
N LEU A 56 0.30 4.24 5.55
CA LEU A 56 1.71 3.98 5.24
C LEU A 56 2.64 5.06 5.82
N GLU A 57 2.24 6.33 5.77
CA GLU A 57 2.98 7.43 6.43
C GLU A 57 3.03 7.27 7.94
N PHE A 58 1.92 6.85 8.55
CA PHE A 58 1.88 6.52 9.97
C PHE A 58 2.83 5.37 10.31
N ALA A 59 2.83 4.30 9.50
CA ALA A 59 3.73 3.17 9.65
C ALA A 59 5.21 3.59 9.53
N TRP A 60 5.55 4.43 8.54
CA TRP A 60 6.90 4.94 8.37
C TRP A 60 7.33 5.82 9.55
N LYS A 61 6.49 6.76 10.01
CA LYS A 61 6.79 7.58 11.20
C LYS A 61 6.97 6.73 12.46
N GLY A 62 6.28 5.61 12.57
CA GLY A 62 6.30 4.72 13.73
C GLY A 62 7.45 3.69 13.74
N THR A 63 8.16 3.50 12.62
CA THR A 63 9.15 2.42 12.44
C THR A 63 10.44 2.83 11.71
N GLU A 64 10.40 3.91 10.94
CA GLU A 64 11.45 4.39 10.02
C GLU A 64 11.92 3.35 8.97
N ILE A 65 11.16 2.27 8.76
CA ILE A 65 11.49 1.24 7.76
C ILE A 65 11.38 1.84 6.35
N ALA A 66 12.47 1.77 5.58
CA ALA A 66 12.59 2.40 4.27
C ALA A 66 11.56 1.90 3.24
N ASP A 67 11.14 0.64 3.35
CA ASP A 67 10.14 0.05 2.45
C ASP A 67 8.75 0.71 2.59
N PHE A 68 8.37 1.21 3.77
CA PHE A 68 7.14 2.01 3.89
C PHE A 68 7.28 3.33 3.12
N ARG A 69 8.43 4.00 3.22
CA ARG A 69 8.70 5.23 2.45
C ARG A 69 8.67 4.97 0.95
N ARG A 70 9.24 3.85 0.50
CA ARG A 70 9.15 3.41 -0.90
C ARG A 70 7.70 3.20 -1.32
N SER A 71 6.91 2.53 -0.48
CA SER A 71 5.49 2.28 -0.74
C SER A 71 4.67 3.57 -0.85
N ILE A 72 4.93 4.58 0.00
CA ILE A 72 4.28 5.90 -0.06
C ILE A 72 4.52 6.59 -1.40
N ASN A 73 5.76 6.56 -1.90
CA ASN A 73 6.11 7.17 -3.20
C ASN A 73 5.39 6.46 -4.36
N LEU A 74 5.43 5.12 -4.36
CA LEU A 74 4.76 4.30 -5.38
C LEU A 74 3.24 4.51 -5.39
N LEU A 75 2.63 4.60 -4.21
CA LEU A 75 1.19 4.86 -4.11
C LEU A 75 0.84 6.29 -4.56
N SER A 76 1.71 7.27 -4.32
CA SER A 76 1.52 8.63 -4.85
C SER A 76 1.57 8.68 -6.37
N GLU A 77 2.48 7.92 -7.00
CA GLU A 77 2.50 7.73 -8.44
C GLU A 77 1.21 7.06 -8.93
N ALA A 78 0.76 6.01 -8.25
CA ALA A 78 -0.46 5.30 -8.60
C ALA A 78 -1.71 6.21 -8.52
N ILE A 79 -1.80 7.08 -7.50
CA ILE A 79 -2.88 8.07 -7.36
C ILE A 79 -2.92 9.00 -8.58
N SER A 80 -1.77 9.57 -8.97
CA SER A 80 -1.70 10.45 -10.15
C SER A 80 -2.09 9.73 -11.45
N MET A 81 -1.74 8.44 -11.57
CA MET A 81 -2.15 7.60 -12.70
C MET A 81 -3.65 7.32 -12.69
N VAL A 82 -4.29 7.11 -11.53
CA VAL A 82 -5.75 6.98 -11.41
C VAL A 82 -6.45 8.28 -11.79
N GLU A 83 -5.94 9.44 -11.35
CA GLU A 83 -6.51 10.75 -11.67
C GLU A 83 -6.54 11.01 -13.19
N SER A 84 -5.47 10.59 -13.87
CA SER A 84 -5.31 10.63 -15.34
C SER A 84 -5.93 9.44 -16.08
N GLU A 85 -6.69 8.59 -15.38
CA GLU A 85 -7.41 7.43 -15.92
C GLU A 85 -6.51 6.36 -16.56
N ASN A 86 -5.22 6.35 -16.21
CA ASN A 86 -4.27 5.32 -16.58
C ASN A 86 -4.28 4.16 -15.56
N TYR A 87 -5.41 3.45 -15.50
CA TYR A 87 -5.65 2.39 -14.50
C TYR A 87 -4.66 1.21 -14.62
N GLY A 88 -4.21 0.90 -15.83
CA GLY A 88 -3.22 -0.16 -16.07
C GLY A 88 -1.88 0.16 -15.42
N ALA A 89 -1.35 1.37 -15.67
CA ALA A 89 -0.10 1.81 -15.04
C ALA A 89 -0.25 1.97 -13.53
N ALA A 90 -1.39 2.49 -13.05
CA ALA A 90 -1.68 2.60 -11.62
C ALA A 90 -1.64 1.23 -10.94
N SER A 91 -2.22 0.19 -11.55
CA SER A 91 -2.17 -1.17 -11.00
C SER A 91 -0.75 -1.73 -10.92
N ILE A 92 0.13 -1.41 -11.87
CA ILE A 92 1.54 -1.82 -11.80
C ILE A 92 2.23 -1.16 -10.59
N LYS A 93 2.01 0.13 -10.38
CA LYS A 93 2.56 0.87 -9.22
C LYS A 93 2.04 0.34 -7.89
N MET A 94 0.77 -0.06 -7.82
CA MET A 94 0.24 -0.72 -6.64
C MET A 94 0.89 -2.09 -6.39
N SER A 95 1.14 -2.89 -7.44
CA SER A 95 1.89 -4.15 -7.31
C SER A 95 3.32 -3.94 -6.81
N GLU A 96 4.02 -2.91 -7.28
CA GLU A 96 5.33 -2.51 -6.77
C GLU A 96 5.26 -2.11 -5.28
N SER A 97 4.21 -1.38 -4.89
CA SER A 97 3.94 -0.97 -3.50
C SER A 97 3.66 -2.18 -2.59
N ILE A 98 2.87 -3.15 -3.06
CA ILE A 98 2.63 -4.45 -2.38
C ILE A 98 3.94 -5.19 -2.13
N SER A 99 4.84 -5.23 -3.13
CA SER A 99 6.15 -5.86 -2.99
C SER A 99 7.02 -5.17 -1.92
N ALA A 100 7.01 -3.84 -1.89
CA ALA A 100 7.74 -3.08 -0.86
C ALA A 100 7.23 -3.39 0.55
N VAL A 101 5.92 -3.34 0.80
CA VAL A 101 5.38 -3.68 2.14
C VAL A 101 5.61 -5.15 2.48
N THR A 102 5.62 -6.05 1.51
CA THR A 102 5.95 -7.47 1.75
C THR A 102 7.41 -7.64 2.18
N THR A 103 8.32 -6.82 1.66
CA THR A 103 9.73 -6.79 2.10
C THR A 103 9.85 -6.29 3.54
N ALA A 104 9.10 -5.25 3.91
CA ALA A 104 9.01 -4.78 5.30
C ALA A 104 8.48 -5.87 6.25
N ALA A 105 7.43 -6.59 5.83
CA ALA A 105 6.85 -7.70 6.59
C ALA A 105 7.88 -8.82 6.79
N GLN A 106 8.57 -9.23 5.73
CA GLN A 106 9.56 -10.31 5.78
C GLN A 106 10.74 -9.96 6.70
N ALA A 107 11.27 -8.75 6.60
CA ALA A 107 12.36 -8.28 7.47
C ALA A 107 11.94 -8.27 8.95
N SER A 108 10.70 -7.86 9.22
CA SER A 108 10.15 -7.85 10.57
C SER A 108 9.91 -9.27 11.09
N TRP A 109 9.33 -10.14 10.25
CA TRP A 109 9.06 -11.54 10.57
C TRP A 109 10.34 -12.29 10.93
N GLN A 110 11.43 -12.08 10.19
CA GLN A 110 12.71 -12.71 10.47
C GLN A 110 13.19 -12.40 11.90
N VAL A 111 13.17 -11.13 12.30
CA VAL A 111 13.57 -10.72 13.65
C VAL A 111 12.66 -11.36 14.71
N LEU A 112 11.34 -11.37 14.47
CA LEU A 112 10.39 -11.96 15.42
C LEU A 112 10.59 -13.48 15.57
N SER A 113 10.85 -14.18 14.46
CA SER A 113 11.04 -15.63 14.44
C SER A 113 12.34 -16.03 15.14
N GLU A 114 13.43 -15.29 14.91
CA GLU A 114 14.72 -15.48 15.61
C GLU A 114 14.60 -15.32 17.14
N HIS A 115 13.57 -14.63 17.62
CA HIS A 115 13.26 -14.43 19.04
C HIS A 115 12.09 -15.30 19.55
N GLY A 116 11.57 -16.22 18.74
CA GLY A 116 10.49 -17.14 19.12
C GLY A 116 9.14 -16.46 19.38
N LEU A 117 8.89 -15.31 18.76
CA LEU A 117 7.64 -14.56 18.91
C LEU A 117 6.62 -14.85 17.80
N ILE A 118 7.04 -15.55 16.74
CA ILE A 118 6.21 -16.05 15.63
C ILE A 118 6.81 -17.31 15.01
#